data_AF-A0A950BS16-F1
#
_entry.id   AF-A0A950BS16-F1
#
_cell.length_a   1.000
_cell.length_b   1.000
_cell.length_c   1.000
_cell.angle_alpha   90.00
_cell.angle_beta   90.00
_cell.angle_gamma   90.00
#
_symmetry.space_group_name_H-M   'P 1'
#
loop_
_entity.id
_entity.type
_entity.pdbx_description
1 polymer ?
#
loop_
_entity_poly.entity_id
_entity_poly.type
_entity_poly.pdbx_seq_one_letter_code
_entity_poly.pdbx_strand_id
1 'polypeptide(L)'
;MRTHLENVGNNSSLVRSNAVMDRRWQGIRRPYQPEDVERLRGSFCVEYTLARKGAERLWHLLHVEEYVPALGALTGNQAVQQVKAGLKAIYLSGWQVAADANLSGQMYPDQSLYPANSVPAVVKRINQ
;
A
#
# COMPACT_ATOMS: atom_id res chain seq x y z
N MET A 1 -26.61 36.48 39.64
CA MET A 1 -26.22 35.19 40.26
C MET A 1 -26.01 34.20 39.13
N ARG A 2 -24.76 33.76 38.93
CA ARG A 2 -24.30 32.74 37.94
C ARG A 2 -25.18 31.48 38.04
N THR A 3 -25.44 30.74 36.96
CA THR A 3 -24.47 29.79 36.38
C THR A 3 -24.73 29.47 34.90
N HIS A 4 -23.66 29.63 34.11
CA HIS A 4 -23.34 28.90 32.90
C HIS A 4 -23.52 27.38 33.04
N LEU A 5 -24.04 26.73 32.00
CA LEU A 5 -23.49 25.49 31.46
C LEU A 5 -23.69 25.50 29.94
N GLU A 6 -22.69 26.04 29.25
CA GLU A 6 -22.42 25.78 27.83
C GLU A 6 -22.16 24.28 27.68
N ASN A 7 -22.96 23.59 26.88
CA ASN A 7 -22.67 22.20 26.53
C ASN A 7 -21.68 22.20 25.37
N VAL A 8 -20.43 22.04 25.78
CA VAL A 8 -19.20 21.90 25.00
C VAL A 8 -19.28 20.69 24.05
N GLY A 9 -18.84 20.89 22.81
CA GLY A 9 -18.15 19.82 22.08
C GLY A 9 -18.92 19.15 20.94
N ASN A 10 -19.37 19.92 19.94
CA ASN A 10 -19.56 19.38 18.60
C ASN A 10 -18.16 19.06 18.00
N ASN A 11 -17.60 17.90 18.34
CA ASN A 11 -16.26 17.50 17.91
C ASN A 11 -16.28 16.70 16.59
N SER A 12 -17.16 17.07 15.66
CA SER A 12 -17.09 16.66 14.25
C SER A 12 -16.21 17.65 13.47
N SER A 13 -14.94 17.75 13.87
CA SER A 13 -13.99 18.69 13.28
C SER A 13 -12.72 18.00 12.81
N LEU A 14 -12.82 16.92 12.03
CA LEU A 14 -11.64 16.28 11.44
C LEU A 14 -11.92 15.59 10.08
N VAL A 15 -12.57 16.31 9.17
CA VAL A 15 -12.29 16.12 7.73
C VAL A 15 -11.96 17.49 7.15
N ARG A 16 -10.75 17.98 7.44
CA ARG A 16 -10.15 19.01 6.58
C ARG A 16 -9.91 18.33 5.23
N SER A 17 -10.76 18.64 4.25
CA SER A 17 -10.58 18.26 2.86
C SER A 17 -9.17 18.67 2.42
N ASN A 18 -8.26 17.69 2.35
CA ASN A 18 -6.97 17.92 1.75
C ASN A 18 -7.18 17.75 0.24
N ALA A 19 -7.04 18.82 -0.54
CA ALA A 19 -7.28 18.81 -1.98
C ALA A 19 -6.49 17.70 -2.72
N VAL A 20 -5.36 17.26 -2.15
CA VAL A 20 -4.56 16.12 -2.65
C VAL A 20 -5.25 14.78 -2.40
N MET A 21 -5.87 14.59 -1.23
CA MET A 21 -6.66 13.39 -0.91
C MET A 21 -7.91 13.30 -1.76
N ASP A 22 -8.58 14.43 -2.02
CA ASP A 22 -9.80 14.45 -2.83
C ASP A 22 -9.50 14.07 -4.29
N ARG A 23 -8.36 14.50 -4.84
CA ARG A 23 -7.92 14.06 -6.19
C ARG A 23 -7.51 12.59 -6.22
N ARG A 24 -6.85 12.06 -5.18
CA ARG A 24 -6.39 10.67 -5.12
C ARG A 24 -7.52 9.66 -5.30
N TRP A 25 -8.74 10.02 -4.87
CA TRP A 25 -9.91 9.16 -4.92
C TRP A 25 -10.92 9.54 -6.00
N GLN A 26 -10.60 10.52 -6.85
CA GLN A 26 -11.46 10.93 -7.95
C GLN A 26 -11.76 9.74 -8.88
N GLY A 27 -13.04 9.48 -9.12
CA GLY A 27 -13.49 8.36 -9.97
C GLY A 27 -13.49 6.98 -9.31
N ILE A 28 -13.03 6.85 -8.06
CA ILE A 28 -13.01 5.57 -7.34
C ILE A 28 -14.35 5.35 -6.62
N ARG A 29 -15.10 4.33 -7.03
CA ARG A 29 -16.34 3.89 -6.35
C ARG A 29 -16.01 2.88 -5.25
N ARG A 30 -16.65 3.03 -4.08
CA ARG A 30 -16.56 2.09 -2.95
C ARG A 30 -17.96 1.59 -2.62
N PRO A 31 -18.26 0.29 -2.75
CA PRO A 31 -19.58 -0.27 -2.45
C PRO A 31 -19.75 -0.53 -0.94
N TYR A 32 -19.24 0.36 -0.10
CA TYR A 32 -19.29 0.31 1.36
C TYR A 32 -19.15 1.73 1.91
N GLN A 33 -19.65 1.97 3.12
CA GLN A 33 -19.66 3.29 3.73
C GLN A 33 -18.38 3.57 4.53
N PRO A 34 -18.00 4.84 4.77
CA PRO A 34 -16.88 5.17 5.65
C PRO A 34 -16.99 4.53 7.05
N GLU A 35 -18.19 4.43 7.59
CA GLU A 35 -18.49 3.84 8.89
C GLU A 35 -18.17 2.34 8.94
N ASP A 36 -18.30 1.63 7.81
CA ASP A 36 -17.89 0.22 7.71
C ASP A 36 -16.38 0.06 7.89
N VAL A 37 -15.60 1.01 7.37
CA VAL A 37 -14.14 1.01 7.51
C VAL A 37 -13.74 1.32 8.94
N GLU A 38 -14.37 2.31 9.58
CA GLU A 38 -14.10 2.67 10.97
C GLU A 38 -14.43 1.51 11.94
N ARG A 39 -15.57 0.85 11.71
CA ARG A 39 -16.00 -0.33 12.48
C ARG A 39 -14.98 -1.47 12.44
N LEU A 40 -14.29 -1.68 11.30
CA LEU A 40 -13.32 -2.76 11.12
C LEU A 40 -11.87 -2.38 11.46
N ARG A 41 -11.58 -1.08 11.68
CA ARG A 41 -10.22 -0.60 11.93
C ARG A 41 -9.64 -1.08 13.26
N GLY A 42 -10.49 -1.37 14.23
CA GLY A 42 -10.07 -1.63 15.61
C GLY A 42 -9.68 -0.35 16.35
N SER A 43 -9.36 -0.48 17.64
CA SER A 43 -9.04 0.66 18.51
C SER A 43 -7.61 1.19 18.36
N PHE A 44 -6.69 0.37 17.86
CA PHE A 44 -5.28 0.71 17.73
C PHE A 44 -4.91 0.96 16.27
N CYS A 45 -4.40 2.16 15.98
CA CYS A 45 -3.90 2.51 14.67
C CYS A 45 -2.43 2.08 14.53
N VAL A 46 -2.18 1.00 13.77
CA VAL A 46 -0.81 0.58 13.40
C VAL A 46 -0.37 1.36 12.17
N GLU A 47 0.78 2.04 12.26
CA GLU A 47 1.35 2.80 11.14
C GLU A 47 2.14 1.88 10.19
N TYR A 48 1.80 1.92 8.90
CA TYR A 48 2.48 1.18 7.84
C TYR A 48 3.35 2.12 6.98
N THR A 49 4.42 2.66 7.57
CA THR A 49 5.23 3.74 7.01
C THR A 49 5.69 3.51 5.57
N LEU A 50 6.24 2.32 5.26
CA LEU A 50 6.74 2.00 3.92
C LEU A 50 5.60 1.88 2.91
N ALA A 51 4.47 1.28 3.30
CA ALA A 51 3.30 1.18 2.45
C ALA A 51 2.73 2.57 2.12
N ARG A 52 2.61 3.46 3.11
CA ARG A 52 2.15 4.83 2.92
C ARG A 52 3.08 5.62 1.99
N LYS A 53 4.38 5.68 2.32
CA LYS A 53 5.37 6.41 1.51
C LYS A 53 5.49 5.84 0.09
N GLY A 54 5.44 4.52 -0.06
CA GLY A 54 5.49 3.84 -1.35
C GLY A 54 4.27 4.16 -2.22
N ALA A 55 3.07 4.12 -1.65
CA ALA A 55 1.84 4.45 -2.36
C ALA A 55 1.77 5.92 -2.77
N GLU A 56 2.18 6.85 -1.88
CA GLU A 56 2.27 8.28 -2.17
C GLU A 56 3.27 8.55 -3.30
N ARG A 57 4.47 7.96 -3.23
CA ARG A 57 5.51 8.10 -4.26
C ARG A 57 5.07 7.52 -5.60
N LEU A 58 4.50 6.32 -5.62
CA LEU A 58 4.05 5.69 -6.85
C LEU A 58 2.92 6.49 -7.50
N TRP A 59 1.94 6.96 -6.71
CA TRP A 59 0.89 7.83 -7.21
C TRP A 59 1.46 9.09 -7.86
N HIS A 60 2.42 9.74 -7.20
CA HIS A 60 3.10 10.90 -7.75
C HIS A 60 3.80 10.59 -9.09
N LEU A 61 4.62 9.52 -9.13
CA LEU A 61 5.32 9.10 -10.35
C LEU A 61 4.36 8.87 -11.53
N LEU A 62 3.23 8.20 -11.28
CA LEU A 62 2.22 7.93 -12.30
C LEU A 62 1.53 9.20 -12.86
N HIS A 63 1.65 10.35 -12.19
CA HIS A 63 1.05 11.62 -12.65
C HIS A 63 2.06 12.60 -13.24
N VAL A 64 3.36 12.41 -12.98
CA VAL A 64 4.41 13.35 -13.42
C VAL A 64 5.32 12.76 -14.48
N GLU A 65 5.51 11.45 -14.50
CA GLU A 65 6.30 10.76 -15.52
C GLU A 65 5.40 10.38 -16.71
N GLU A 66 5.97 10.36 -17.91
CA GLU A 66 5.27 9.86 -19.11
C GLU A 66 4.91 8.38 -18.96
N TYR A 67 5.81 7.59 -18.38
CA TYR A 67 5.59 6.20 -17.99
C TYR A 67 6.54 5.80 -16.85
N VAL A 68 6.20 4.74 -16.12
CA VAL A 68 7.01 4.21 -15.01
C VAL A 68 7.41 2.77 -15.31
N PRO A 69 8.62 2.52 -15.84
CA PRO A 69 9.07 1.16 -16.13
C PRO A 69 9.44 0.42 -14.84
N ALA A 70 9.23 -0.90 -14.85
CA ALA A 70 9.61 -1.80 -13.77
C ALA A 70 10.04 -3.16 -14.32
N LEU A 71 10.90 -3.86 -13.58
CA LEU A 71 11.31 -5.23 -13.86
C LEU A 71 10.90 -6.14 -12.71
N GLY A 72 10.66 -7.42 -13.02
CA GLY A 72 10.36 -8.45 -12.03
C GLY A 72 11.55 -8.69 -11.09
N ALA A 73 11.34 -8.61 -9.77
CA ALA A 73 12.32 -8.98 -8.76
C ALA A 73 11.78 -10.09 -7.84
N LEU A 74 12.53 -11.19 -7.72
CA LEU A 74 12.25 -12.30 -6.81
C LEU A 74 13.22 -12.35 -5.61
N THR A 75 14.25 -11.49 -5.61
CA THR A 75 15.18 -11.30 -4.47
C THR A 75 15.41 -9.82 -4.16
N GLY A 76 15.85 -9.51 -2.93
CA GLY A 76 16.23 -8.16 -2.53
C GLY A 76 17.42 -7.60 -3.33
N ASN A 77 18.41 -8.44 -3.66
CA ASN A 77 19.56 -8.01 -4.47
C ASN A 77 19.17 -7.58 -5.88
N GLN A 78 18.24 -8.29 -6.53
CA GLN A 78 17.70 -7.86 -7.82
C GLN A 78 17.04 -6.48 -7.73
N ALA A 79 16.20 -6.27 -6.71
CA ALA A 79 15.56 -4.98 -6.46
C ALA A 79 16.59 -3.84 -6.23
N VAL A 80 17.64 -4.09 -5.44
CA VAL A 80 18.72 -3.12 -5.21
C VAL A 80 19.42 -2.75 -6.52
N GLN A 81 19.73 -3.73 -7.37
CA GLN A 81 20.40 -3.46 -8.65
C GLN A 81 19.49 -2.72 -9.64
N GLN A 82 18.19 -3.03 -9.67
CA GLN A 82 17.21 -2.30 -10.47
C GLN A 82 17.16 -0.81 -10.09
N VAL A 83 17.13 -0.51 -8.79
CA VAL A 83 17.16 0.88 -8.30
C VAL A 83 18.49 1.55 -8.62
N LYS A 84 19.63 0.86 -8.45
CA LYS A 84 20.95 1.38 -8.83
C LYS A 84 21.08 1.66 -10.33
N ALA A 85 20.41 0.86 -11.16
CA ALA A 85 20.33 1.06 -12.60
C ALA A 85 19.37 2.19 -13.01
N GLY A 86 18.70 2.85 -12.06
CA GLY A 86 17.87 4.02 -12.28
C GLY A 86 16.37 3.75 -12.38
N LEU A 87 15.90 2.50 -12.17
CA LEU A 87 14.47 2.22 -12.15
C LEU A 87 13.81 2.85 -10.92
N LYS A 88 12.61 3.43 -11.15
CA LYS A 88 11.85 4.16 -10.13
C LYS A 88 10.82 3.28 -9.40
N ALA A 89 10.57 2.07 -9.89
CA ALA A 89 9.63 1.11 -9.35
C ALA A 89 10.13 -0.34 -9.53
N ILE A 90 9.62 -1.25 -8.68
CA ILE A 90 9.91 -2.68 -8.70
C ILE A 90 8.61 -3.42 -8.97
N TYR A 91 8.63 -4.37 -9.90
CA TYR A 91 7.50 -5.28 -10.13
C TYR A 91 7.79 -6.60 -9.40
N LEU A 92 6.78 -7.16 -8.73
CA LEU A 92 6.90 -8.42 -8.01
C LEU A 92 5.94 -9.43 -8.62
N SER A 93 6.50 -10.35 -9.42
CA SER A 93 5.74 -11.29 -10.22
C SER A 93 5.31 -12.51 -9.40
N GLY A 94 4.00 -12.79 -9.35
CA GLY A 94 3.47 -14.02 -8.75
C GLY A 94 4.02 -15.28 -9.43
N TRP A 95 4.21 -15.23 -10.75
CA TRP A 95 4.84 -16.30 -11.53
C TRP A 95 6.27 -16.58 -11.07
N GLN A 96 7.09 -15.53 -10.85
CA GLN A 96 8.48 -15.71 -10.39
C GLN A 96 8.52 -16.25 -8.95
N VAL A 97 7.56 -15.86 -8.11
CA VAL A 97 7.41 -16.41 -6.76
C VAL A 97 7.04 -17.89 -6.82
N ALA A 98 6.07 -18.27 -7.66
CA ALA A 98 5.69 -19.67 -7.89
C ALA A 98 6.89 -20.50 -8.35
N ALA A 99 7.69 -19.98 -9.27
CA ALA A 99 8.83 -20.68 -9.82
C ALA A 99 9.97 -20.88 -8.81
N ASP A 100 10.36 -19.85 -8.04
CA ASP A 100 11.66 -19.88 -7.36
C ASP A 100 11.78 -19.06 -6.06
N ALA A 101 10.69 -18.50 -5.51
CA ALA A 101 10.78 -17.67 -4.30
C ALA A 101 9.62 -17.82 -3.31
N ASN A 102 8.83 -18.90 -3.42
CA ASN A 102 7.72 -19.15 -2.53
C ASN A 102 8.13 -19.86 -1.23
N LEU A 103 7.21 -19.89 -0.27
CA LEU A 103 7.45 -20.44 1.06
C LEU A 103 7.31 -21.97 1.17
N SER A 104 6.80 -22.66 0.14
CA SER A 104 6.82 -24.14 0.16
C SER A 104 8.18 -24.69 -0.27
N GLY A 105 9.05 -23.85 -0.83
CA GLY A 105 10.37 -24.26 -1.33
C GLY A 105 10.29 -25.19 -2.55
N GLN A 106 9.15 -25.21 -3.24
CA GLN A 106 8.93 -26.01 -4.44
C GLN A 106 8.86 -25.11 -5.67
N MET A 107 9.22 -25.65 -6.83
CA MET A 107 8.97 -25.00 -8.11
C MET A 107 7.54 -25.31 -8.57
N TYR A 108 6.76 -24.27 -8.85
CA TYR A 108 5.40 -24.39 -9.35
C TYR A 108 5.18 -23.63 -10.67
N PRO A 109 4.22 -24.08 -11.51
CA PRO A 109 3.61 -23.23 -12.52
C PRO A 109 2.73 -22.14 -11.89
N ASP A 110 2.32 -21.16 -12.70
CA ASP A 110 1.45 -20.06 -12.28
C ASP A 110 -0.03 -20.49 -12.20
N GLN A 111 -0.30 -21.32 -11.20
CA GLN A 111 -1.62 -21.91 -10.93
C GLN A 111 -2.02 -21.74 -9.44
N SER A 112 -1.50 -20.70 -8.78
CA SER A 112 -1.80 -20.37 -7.38
C SER A 112 -1.56 -21.52 -6.38
N LEU A 113 -0.55 -22.35 -6.62
CA LEU A 113 -0.26 -23.54 -5.81
C LEU A 113 0.57 -23.25 -4.55
N TYR A 114 1.22 -22.08 -4.48
CA TYR A 114 2.08 -21.71 -3.37
C TYR A 114 1.29 -21.10 -2.18
N PRO A 115 1.84 -21.13 -0.95
CA PRO A 115 1.19 -20.52 0.22
C PRO A 115 0.88 -19.04 -0.01
N ALA A 116 -0.35 -18.60 0.29
CA ALA A 116 -0.83 -17.24 -0.01
C ALA A 116 0.04 -16.09 0.57
N ASN A 117 0.79 -16.36 1.64
CA ASN A 117 1.71 -15.41 2.26
C ASN A 117 3.11 -15.34 1.59
N SER A 118 3.34 -16.06 0.49
CA SER A 118 4.64 -16.07 -0.21
C SER A 118 5.00 -14.72 -0.83
N VAL A 119 4.08 -14.12 -1.59
CA VAL A 119 4.26 -12.79 -2.19
C VAL A 119 4.51 -11.71 -1.12
N PRO A 120 3.70 -11.62 -0.03
CA PRO A 120 4.01 -10.73 1.10
C PRO A 120 5.39 -10.94 1.73
N ALA A 121 5.86 -12.19 1.83
CA ALA A 121 7.19 -12.48 2.37
C ALA A 121 8.32 -11.93 1.47
N VAL A 122 8.17 -12.02 0.14
CA VAL A 122 9.13 -11.42 -0.80
C VAL A 122 9.05 -9.89 -0.78
N VAL A 123 7.85 -9.30 -0.69
CA VAL A 123 7.68 -7.84 -0.50
C VAL A 123 8.42 -7.37 0.75
N LYS A 124 8.31 -8.11 1.87
CA LYS A 124 9.05 -7.80 3.09
C LYS A 124 10.55 -7.89 2.88
N ARG A 125 11.04 -8.95 2.22
CA ARG A 125 12.47 -9.16 1.92
C ARG A 125 13.08 -8.05 1.05
N ILE A 126 12.31 -7.51 0.10
CA ILE A 126 12.77 -6.39 -0.76
C ILE A 126 12.87 -5.08 0.03
N ASN A 127 12.05 -4.91 1.07
CA ASN A 127 12.00 -3.70 1.89
C ASN A 127 12.86 -3.77 3.16
N GLN A 128 13.62 -4.86 3.37
CA GLN A 128 14.57 -5.05 4.46
C GLN A 128 15.94 -4.48 4.10
#